data_AF-A0A969HJP5-F1
#
_entry.id   AF-A0A969HJP5-F1
#
_cell.length_a   1.000
_cell.length_b   1.000
_cell.length_c   1.000
_cell.angle_alpha   90.00
_cell.angle_beta   90.00
_cell.angle_gamma   90.00
#
_symmetry.space_group_name_H-M   'P 1'
#
loop_
_entity.id
_entity.type
_entity.pdbx_description
1 polymer ?
#
loop_
_entity_poly.entity_id
_entity_poly.type
_entity_poly.pdbx_seq_one_letter_code
_entity_poly.pdbx_strand_id
1 'polypeptide(L)'
;MNSLQEFVIPGSRLARQHAAIQTELDRAVAGVIRRAIFTPGPEVEAFEAEFARYIGVKYAVGVSSGSAAVLLALKALGLQPGDEVISTPQVDISASAPVTQAGVRLVGWTSTRAAIILILNSWLLLSRPEHGLWSRPTCTATRLTCCLSWRLPTGMASR
;
A
#
# COMPACT_ATOMS: atom_id res chain seq x y z
N MET A 1 -32.22 -46.34 1.51
CA MET A 1 -30.77 -46.05 1.60
C MET A 1 -30.58 -44.61 1.18
N ASN A 2 -30.73 -43.68 2.13
CA ASN A 2 -30.68 -42.25 1.87
C ASN A 2 -29.21 -41.84 1.90
N SER A 3 -28.66 -41.46 0.74
CA SER A 3 -27.31 -40.93 0.69
C SER A 3 -27.29 -39.64 1.51
N LEU A 4 -26.38 -39.55 2.47
CA LEU A 4 -26.07 -38.29 3.12
C LEU A 4 -25.47 -37.42 2.01
N GLN A 5 -26.26 -36.53 1.42
CA GLN A 5 -25.76 -35.55 0.49
C GLN A 5 -24.77 -34.67 1.26
N GLU A 6 -23.50 -34.77 0.87
CA GLU A 6 -22.41 -34.02 1.47
C GLU A 6 -22.65 -32.52 1.24
N PHE A 7 -22.96 -31.80 2.31
CA PHE A 7 -23.17 -30.36 2.28
C PHE A 7 -21.80 -29.66 2.24
N VAL A 8 -21.31 -29.36 1.04
CA VAL A 8 -20.05 -28.64 0.83
C VAL A 8 -20.32 -27.13 0.87
N ILE A 9 -19.65 -26.42 1.78
CA ILE A 9 -19.70 -24.95 1.83
C ILE A 9 -18.68 -24.40 0.82
N PRO A 10 -19.11 -23.71 -0.25
CA PRO A 10 -18.19 -23.22 -1.26
C PRO A 10 -17.40 -22.00 -0.75
N GLY A 11 -16.11 -21.93 -1.07
CA GLY A 11 -15.22 -20.84 -0.67
C GLY A 11 -15.55 -19.47 -1.30
N SER A 12 -16.30 -19.45 -2.41
CA SER A 12 -16.87 -18.23 -2.99
C SER A 12 -18.28 -18.50 -3.52
N ARG A 13 -19.09 -17.45 -3.68
CA ARG A 13 -20.47 -17.54 -4.18
C ARG A 13 -20.73 -16.58 -5.34
N LEU A 14 -19.78 -16.48 -6.27
CA LEU A 14 -19.85 -15.57 -7.42
C LEU A 14 -21.09 -15.83 -8.30
N ALA A 15 -21.47 -17.09 -8.50
CA ALA A 15 -22.68 -17.43 -9.26
C ALA A 15 -23.94 -16.78 -8.68
N ARG A 16 -24.05 -16.73 -7.34
CA ARG A 16 -25.17 -16.08 -6.66
C ARG A 16 -25.12 -14.55 -6.80
N GLN A 17 -23.93 -13.96 -6.69
CA GLN A 17 -23.74 -12.51 -6.88
C GLN A 17 -24.07 -12.10 -8.33
N HIS A 18 -23.59 -12.87 -9.30
CA HIS A 18 -23.90 -12.68 -10.72
C HIS A 18 -25.40 -12.76 -10.98
N ALA A 19 -26.07 -13.80 -10.50
CA ALA A 19 -27.52 -13.97 -10.69
C ALA A 19 -28.34 -12.77 -10.17
N ALA A 20 -27.87 -12.10 -9.11
CA ALA A 20 -28.55 -10.92 -8.55
C ALA A 20 -28.49 -9.68 -9.46
N ILE A 21 -27.47 -9.57 -10.33
CA ILE A 21 -27.24 -8.39 -11.20
C ILE A 21 -27.26 -8.74 -12.70
N GLN A 22 -27.60 -9.99 -13.05
CA GLN A 22 -27.42 -10.53 -14.39
C GLN A 22 -28.11 -9.69 -15.47
N THR A 23 -29.37 -9.30 -15.27
CA THR A 23 -30.12 -8.54 -16.28
C THR A 23 -29.50 -7.18 -16.59
N GLU A 24 -28.93 -6.51 -15.58
CA GLU A 24 -28.25 -5.23 -15.75
C GLU A 24 -26.90 -5.42 -16.45
N LEU A 25 -26.14 -6.43 -16.04
CA LEU A 25 -24.85 -6.77 -16.63
C LEU A 25 -24.99 -7.16 -18.11
N ASP A 26 -25.95 -8.03 -18.44
CA ASP A 26 -26.22 -8.46 -19.82
C ASP A 26 -26.55 -7.27 -20.72
N ARG A 27 -27.33 -6.31 -20.20
CA ARG A 27 -27.67 -5.08 -20.93
C ARG A 27 -26.43 -4.22 -21.20
N ALA A 28 -25.58 -4.02 -20.19
CA ALA A 28 -24.36 -3.23 -20.30
C ALA A 28 -23.38 -3.87 -21.30
N VAL A 29 -23.13 -5.18 -21.16
CA VAL A 29 -22.25 -5.95 -22.06
C VAL A 29 -22.75 -5.91 -23.50
N ALA A 30 -24.05 -6.14 -23.72
CA ALA A 30 -24.64 -6.05 -25.06
C ALA A 30 -24.52 -4.63 -25.64
N GLY A 31 -24.58 -3.59 -24.80
CA GLY A 31 -24.33 -2.20 -25.18
C GLY A 31 -22.93 -1.98 -25.74
N VAL A 32 -21.90 -2.47 -25.03
CA VAL A 32 -20.50 -2.39 -25.48
C VAL A 32 -20.29 -3.17 -26.77
N ILE A 33 -20.81 -4.40 -26.86
CA ILE A 33 -20.68 -5.25 -28.05
C ILE A 33 -21.29 -4.57 -29.28
N ARG A 34 -22.49 -3.97 -29.16
CA ARG A 34 -23.14 -3.26 -30.28
C ARG A 34 -22.33 -2.05 -30.77
N ARG A 35 -21.62 -1.36 -29.87
CA ARG A 35 -20.77 -0.21 -30.22
C ARG A 35 -19.41 -0.63 -30.78
N ALA A 36 -18.96 -1.86 -30.49
CA ALA A 36 -17.68 -2.41 -30.92
C ALA A 36 -16.45 -1.58 -30.49
N ILE A 37 -16.55 -0.84 -29.39
CA ILE A 37 -15.45 -0.09 -28.79
C ILE A 37 -14.97 -0.87 -27.56
N PHE A 38 -13.82 -1.53 -27.68
CA PHE A 38 -13.23 -2.35 -26.61
C PHE A 38 -11.97 -1.74 -25.98
N THR A 39 -11.55 -0.59 -26.48
CA THR A 39 -10.51 0.24 -25.86
C THR A 39 -11.14 1.19 -24.84
N PRO A 40 -10.35 1.86 -23.98
CA PRO A 40 -10.87 2.88 -23.07
C PRO A 40 -11.79 3.85 -23.83
N GLY A 41 -13.01 3.99 -23.34
CA GLY A 41 -14.10 4.70 -23.99
C GLY A 41 -15.11 5.18 -22.94
N PRO A 42 -16.34 5.53 -23.34
CA PRO A 42 -17.28 6.25 -22.46
C PRO A 42 -17.59 5.49 -21.16
N GLU A 43 -17.62 4.15 -21.19
CA GLU A 43 -17.92 3.37 -19.99
C GLU A 43 -16.77 3.38 -18.98
N VAL A 44 -15.52 3.52 -19.45
CA VAL A 44 -14.35 3.64 -18.57
C VAL A 44 -14.31 5.04 -17.95
N GLU A 45 -14.56 6.08 -18.75
CA GLU A 45 -14.61 7.48 -18.26
C GLU A 45 -15.71 7.67 -17.21
N ALA A 46 -16.91 7.12 -17.47
CA ALA A 46 -18.01 7.15 -16.52
C ALA A 46 -17.65 6.41 -15.22
N PHE A 47 -17.09 5.20 -15.34
CA PHE A 47 -16.63 4.43 -14.19
C PHE A 47 -15.58 5.19 -13.36
N GLU A 48 -14.57 5.79 -13.99
CA GLU A 48 -13.54 6.56 -13.30
C GLU A 48 -14.12 7.74 -12.53
N ALA A 49 -15.04 8.50 -13.14
CA ALA A 49 -15.71 9.62 -12.50
C ALA A 49 -16.57 9.17 -11.30
N GLU A 50 -17.36 8.11 -11.49
CA GLU A 50 -18.20 7.54 -10.44
C GLU A 50 -17.37 6.96 -9.29
N PHE A 51 -16.28 6.27 -9.62
CA PHE A 51 -15.39 5.67 -8.63
C PHE A 51 -14.61 6.73 -7.84
N ALA A 52 -14.11 7.77 -8.51
CA ALA A 52 -13.48 8.90 -7.84
C ALA A 52 -14.43 9.56 -6.84
N ARG A 53 -15.70 9.77 -7.24
CA ARG A 53 -16.76 10.30 -6.37
C ARG A 53 -17.09 9.34 -5.21
N TYR A 54 -17.16 8.04 -5.49
CA TYR A 54 -17.47 7.02 -4.48
C TYR A 54 -16.40 6.94 -3.38
N ILE A 55 -15.12 7.01 -3.75
CA ILE A 55 -14.00 6.98 -2.80
C ILE A 55 -13.74 8.38 -2.18
N GLY A 56 -14.20 9.45 -2.80
CA GLY A 56 -14.01 10.83 -2.33
C GLY A 56 -12.65 11.44 -2.72
N VAL A 57 -12.10 11.03 -3.86
CA VAL A 57 -10.83 11.55 -4.39
C VAL A 57 -11.07 12.39 -5.64
N LYS A 58 -10.09 13.25 -5.98
CA LYS A 58 -10.20 14.13 -7.15
C LYS A 58 -10.13 13.38 -8.48
N TYR A 59 -9.36 12.29 -8.53
CA TYR A 59 -9.08 11.54 -9.76
C TYR A 59 -9.09 10.04 -9.48
N ALA A 60 -9.57 9.26 -10.44
CA ALA A 60 -9.38 7.82 -10.52
C ALA A 60 -8.94 7.48 -11.94
N VAL A 61 -8.06 6.48 -12.08
CA VAL A 61 -7.54 6.03 -13.38
C VAL A 61 -7.63 4.52 -13.44
N GLY A 62 -8.35 4.01 -14.44
CA GLY A 62 -8.54 2.60 -14.73
C GLY A 62 -7.29 2.00 -15.37
N VAL A 63 -6.84 0.88 -14.82
CA VAL A 63 -5.66 0.14 -15.28
C VAL A 63 -5.95 -1.35 -15.35
N SER A 64 -5.07 -2.11 -15.97
CA SER A 64 -5.28 -3.54 -16.23
C SER A 64 -5.25 -4.43 -14.98
N SER A 65 -4.56 -4.04 -13.92
CA SER A 65 -4.47 -4.81 -12.67
C SER A 65 -4.01 -3.96 -11.49
N GLY A 66 -4.20 -4.46 -10.27
CA GLY A 66 -3.67 -3.83 -9.05
C GLY A 66 -2.15 -3.68 -9.07
N SER A 67 -1.42 -4.66 -9.59
CA SER A 67 0.04 -4.59 -9.74
C SER A 67 0.47 -3.49 -10.71
N ALA A 68 -0.25 -3.32 -11.84
CA ALA A 68 0.00 -2.23 -12.76
C ALA A 68 -0.30 -0.87 -12.12
N ALA A 69 -1.35 -0.78 -11.29
CA ALA A 69 -1.69 0.42 -10.53
C ALA A 69 -0.53 0.85 -9.62
N VAL A 70 0.02 -0.09 -8.84
CA VAL A 70 1.16 0.17 -7.94
C VAL A 70 2.38 0.61 -8.75
N LEU A 71 2.72 -0.12 -9.83
CA LEU A 71 3.87 0.24 -10.66
C LEU A 71 3.74 1.65 -11.25
N LEU A 72 2.57 2.00 -11.78
CA LEU A 72 2.31 3.32 -12.36
C LEU A 72 2.38 4.42 -11.29
N ALA A 73 1.85 4.17 -10.09
CA ALA A 73 1.94 5.11 -8.98
C ALA A 73 3.42 5.36 -8.58
N LEU A 74 4.23 4.31 -8.47
CA LEU A 74 5.66 4.44 -8.14
C LEU A 74 6.43 5.21 -9.21
N LYS A 75 6.12 4.96 -10.50
CA LYS A 75 6.71 5.71 -11.62
C LYS A 75 6.29 7.18 -11.62
N ALA A 76 5.03 7.46 -11.32
CA ALA A 76 4.52 8.83 -11.24
C ALA A 76 5.14 9.63 -10.08
N LEU A 77 5.51 8.95 -8.99
CA LEU A 77 6.27 9.55 -7.87
C LEU A 77 7.73 9.87 -8.22
N GLY A 78 8.26 9.35 -9.34
CA GLY A 78 9.61 9.67 -9.81
C GLY A 78 10.74 9.06 -8.97
N LEU A 79 10.48 7.95 -8.28
CA LEU A 79 11.46 7.27 -7.43
C LEU A 79 12.71 6.86 -8.23
N GLN A 80 13.86 6.96 -7.57
CA GLN A 80 15.17 6.67 -8.16
C GLN A 80 15.78 5.39 -7.57
N PRO A 81 16.74 4.76 -8.27
CA PRO A 81 17.52 3.68 -7.70
C PRO A 81 18.16 4.11 -6.36
N GLY A 82 17.93 3.32 -5.31
CA GLY A 82 18.38 3.62 -3.95
C GLY A 82 17.31 4.26 -3.04
N ASP A 83 16.14 4.61 -3.58
CA ASP A 83 14.96 4.91 -2.77
C ASP A 83 14.36 3.61 -2.18
N GLU A 84 13.53 3.78 -1.15
CA GLU A 84 12.97 2.68 -0.38
C GLU A 84 11.46 2.82 -0.22
N VAL A 85 10.74 1.73 -0.46
CA VAL A 85 9.29 1.64 -0.22
C VAL A 85 9.07 0.79 1.01
N ILE A 86 8.40 1.36 2.00
CA ILE A 86 8.08 0.66 3.25
C ILE A 86 6.75 -0.07 3.09
N SER A 87 6.71 -1.34 3.46
CA SER A 87 5.48 -2.15 3.49
C SER A 87 5.44 -3.06 4.71
N THR A 88 4.29 -3.67 4.98
CA THR A 88 4.19 -4.75 5.96
C THR A 88 5.02 -5.97 5.51
N PRO A 89 5.53 -6.78 6.45
CA PRO A 89 6.27 -8.00 6.12
C PRO A 89 5.37 -9.09 5.50
N GLN A 90 4.05 -9.00 5.70
CA GLN A 90 3.05 -9.93 5.15
C GLN A 90 2.35 -9.31 3.94
N VAL A 91 3.14 -8.77 3.01
CA VAL A 91 2.64 -8.18 1.77
C VAL A 91 2.48 -9.26 0.69
N ASP A 92 1.41 -9.17 -0.09
CA ASP A 92 1.20 -10.05 -1.23
C ASP A 92 2.21 -9.78 -2.37
N ILE A 93 2.49 -10.81 -3.18
CA ILE A 93 3.42 -10.68 -4.30
C ILE A 93 2.94 -9.66 -5.34
N SER A 94 1.62 -9.54 -5.53
CA SER A 94 1.03 -8.57 -6.46
C SER A 94 1.31 -7.12 -6.09
N ALA A 95 1.57 -6.82 -4.82
CA ALA A 95 1.91 -5.48 -4.34
C ALA A 95 3.43 -5.27 -4.20
N SER A 96 4.20 -6.33 -3.91
CA SER A 96 5.67 -6.24 -3.73
C SER A 96 6.46 -6.33 -5.03
N ALA A 97 6.06 -7.18 -5.98
CA ALA A 97 6.76 -7.33 -7.26
C ALA A 97 6.86 -6.01 -8.07
N PRO A 98 5.81 -5.16 -8.13
CA PRO A 98 5.89 -3.85 -8.77
C PRO A 98 6.98 -2.93 -8.21
N VAL A 99 7.28 -3.01 -6.92
CA VAL A 99 8.31 -2.19 -6.26
C VAL A 99 9.69 -2.54 -6.78
N THR A 100 9.99 -3.85 -6.82
CA THR A 100 11.24 -4.35 -7.40
C THR A 100 11.31 -4.05 -8.89
N GLN A 101 10.19 -4.16 -9.62
CA GLN A 101 10.10 -3.83 -11.04
C GLN A 101 10.33 -2.33 -11.31
N ALA A 102 9.98 -1.45 -10.38
CA ALA A 102 10.30 -0.03 -10.43
C ALA A 102 11.79 0.26 -10.15
N GLY A 103 12.59 -0.75 -9.77
CA GLY A 103 14.01 -0.59 -9.43
C GLY A 103 14.26 -0.06 -8.01
N VAL A 104 13.24 -0.13 -7.15
CA VAL A 104 13.25 0.44 -5.80
C VAL A 104 13.29 -0.69 -4.78
N ARG A 105 13.90 -0.46 -3.61
CA ARG A 105 14.03 -1.49 -2.57
C ARG A 105 12.79 -1.54 -1.69
N LEU A 106 12.15 -2.70 -1.60
CA LEU A 106 11.08 -2.95 -0.64
C LEU A 106 11.67 -3.22 0.75
N VAL A 107 11.14 -2.53 1.76
CA VAL A 107 11.56 -2.67 3.17
C VAL A 107 10.37 -3.09 4.01
N GLY A 108 10.45 -4.29 4.59
CA GLY A 108 9.43 -4.81 5.50
C GLY A 108 9.51 -4.14 6.88
N TRP A 109 8.40 -3.61 7.37
CA TRP A 109 8.28 -2.97 8.67
C TRP A 109 7.55 -3.86 9.68
N THR A 110 8.26 -4.39 10.68
CA THR A 110 7.66 -5.13 11.80
C THR A 110 7.30 -4.18 12.94
N SER A 111 6.02 -4.10 13.26
CA SER A 111 5.42 -3.05 14.10
C SER A 111 5.90 -2.97 15.56
N THR A 112 6.75 -3.84 16.07
CA THR A 112 6.92 -3.95 17.54
C THR A 112 8.03 -3.06 18.15
N ARG A 113 8.96 -2.47 17.36
CA ARG A 113 10.08 -1.68 17.94
C ARG A 113 10.32 -0.29 17.35
N ALA A 114 9.80 0.02 16.17
CA ALA A 114 10.14 1.27 15.46
C ALA A 114 9.11 2.41 15.62
N ALA A 115 7.91 2.15 16.15
CA ALA A 115 6.99 3.23 16.54
C ALA A 115 7.65 4.19 17.56
N ILE A 116 8.49 3.64 18.44
CA ILE A 116 9.30 4.43 19.38
C ILE A 116 10.31 5.32 18.63
N ILE A 117 10.92 4.85 17.53
CA ILE A 117 11.95 5.63 16.81
C ILE A 117 11.34 6.75 15.95
N LEU A 118 10.17 6.55 15.32
CA LEU A 118 9.50 7.63 14.56
C LEU A 118 8.82 8.65 15.48
N ILE A 119 8.24 8.23 16.61
CA ILE A 119 7.75 9.18 17.62
C ILE A 119 8.92 9.95 18.24
N LEU A 120 10.06 9.29 18.51
CA LEU A 120 11.26 9.97 19.00
C LEU A 120 11.90 10.88 17.95
N ASN A 121 11.97 10.49 16.67
CA ASN A 121 12.55 11.33 15.62
C ASN A 121 11.66 12.52 15.26
N SER A 122 10.33 12.40 15.31
CA SER A 122 9.44 13.56 15.15
C SER A 122 9.64 14.56 16.29
N TRP A 123 9.81 14.08 17.53
CA TRP A 123 10.12 14.95 18.68
C TRP A 123 11.54 15.55 18.59
N LEU A 124 12.54 14.80 18.08
CA LEU A 124 13.91 15.29 17.91
C LEU A 124 14.06 16.26 16.73
N LEU A 125 13.29 16.08 15.65
CA LEU A 125 13.33 16.91 14.43
C LEU A 125 12.62 18.26 14.61
N LEU A 126 11.57 18.33 15.43
CA LEU A 126 10.90 19.59 15.77
C LEU A 126 11.64 20.42 16.83
N SER A 127 12.64 19.85 17.50
CA SER A 127 13.38 20.49 18.60
C SER A 127 14.74 21.07 18.20
N ARG A 128 15.14 21.01 16.93
CA ARG A 128 16.44 21.57 16.49
C ARG A 128 16.24 22.79 15.59
N PRO A 129 16.49 24.00 16.12
CA PRO A 129 16.76 25.15 15.27
C PRO A 129 18.19 24.99 14.67
N GLU A 130 18.44 25.72 13.59
CA GLU A 130 19.70 25.90 12.85
C GLU A 130 20.33 24.78 11.97
N HIS A 131 20.32 25.08 10.66
CA HIS A 131 21.38 24.95 9.62
C HIS A 131 21.93 23.59 9.14
N GLY A 132 21.63 23.30 7.87
CA GLY A 132 22.61 22.99 6.80
C GLY A 132 23.64 21.88 7.03
N LEU A 133 23.36 20.69 6.47
CA LEU A 133 24.25 19.83 5.66
C LEU A 133 23.60 18.44 5.58
N TRP A 134 23.00 18.09 4.44
CA TRP A 134 22.60 16.71 4.16
C TRP A 134 23.80 15.94 3.59
N SER A 135 24.70 15.47 4.47
CA SER A 135 25.59 14.35 4.15
C SER A 135 25.05 13.10 4.83
N ARG A 136 24.54 12.16 4.02
CA ARG A 136 24.03 10.85 4.46
C ARG A 136 25.15 10.11 5.24
N PRO A 137 24.93 9.63 6.47
CA PRO A 137 25.78 8.58 7.01
C PRO A 137 25.35 7.25 6.38
N THR A 138 26.26 6.64 5.64
CA THR A 138 26.29 5.21 5.35
C THR A 138 26.16 4.44 6.67
N CYS A 139 24.94 4.01 6.98
CA CYS A 139 24.65 3.26 8.21
C CYS A 139 24.94 1.78 7.94
N THR A 140 26.22 1.42 7.95
CA THR A 140 26.63 0.01 8.04
C THR A 140 26.41 -0.44 9.47
N ALA A 141 25.47 -1.36 9.67
CA ALA A 141 25.18 -2.00 10.94
C ALA A 141 26.48 -2.49 11.62
N THR A 142 26.83 -1.94 12.78
CA THR A 142 27.50 -2.59 13.94
C THR A 142 27.90 -1.51 14.97
N ARG A 143 27.02 -1.18 15.94
CA ARG A 143 27.32 -0.74 17.32
C ARG A 143 26.05 -0.28 18.03
N LEU A 144 25.28 -1.24 18.54
CA LEU A 144 24.13 -0.99 19.43
C LEU A 144 24.53 -0.85 20.92
N THR A 145 25.82 -0.74 21.23
CA THR A 145 26.33 -0.75 22.62
C THR A 145 26.63 0.63 23.21
N CYS A 146 26.38 1.74 22.51
CA CYS A 146 26.77 3.07 23.01
C CYS A 146 25.66 3.87 23.72
N CYS A 147 24.39 3.47 23.66
CA CYS A 147 23.29 4.24 24.28
C CYS A 147 22.95 3.86 25.74
N LEU A 148 23.61 2.87 26.34
CA LEU A 148 23.30 2.44 27.72
C LEU A 148 24.13 3.14 28.81
N SER A 149 24.95 4.14 28.46
CA SER A 149 25.69 4.94 29.46
C SER A 149 25.04 6.30 29.73
N TRP A 150 23.77 6.32 30.15
CA TRP A 150 23.22 7.48 30.86
C TRP A 150 23.04 7.12 32.33
N ARG A 151 24.03 7.58 33.10
CA ARG A 151 24.05 7.61 34.57
C ARG A 151 22.75 8.24 35.08
N LEU A 152 22.06 7.52 35.96
CA LEU A 152 21.16 8.14 36.93
C LEU A 152 22.01 9.03 37.86
N PRO A 153 21.68 10.33 38.04
CA PRO A 153 22.30 11.11 39.10
C PRO A 153 21.72 10.68 40.45
N THR A 154 22.51 9.90 41.20
CA THR A 154 22.39 9.79 42.64
C THR A 154 22.81 11.11 43.28
N GLY A 155 21.91 11.77 44.01
CA GLY A 155 22.29 12.76 45.01
C GLY A 155 21.38 13.99 45.08
N MET A 156 20.35 13.93 45.92
CA MET A 156 20.05 15.05 46.83
C MET A 156 19.20 14.54 48.00
N ALA A 157 19.88 14.32 49.13
CA ALA A 157 19.30 14.32 50.45
C ALA A 157 19.60 15.68 51.11
N SER A 158 18.70 16.14 51.98
CA SER A 158 18.77 17.30 52.90
C SER A 158 18.43 18.69 52.32
N ARG A 159 17.19 19.15 52.48
CA ARG A 159 16.64 19.92 53.61
C ARG A 159 15.13 20.06 53.45
#